data_AF-A0A497YK59-F1
#
_entry.id   AF-A0A497YK59-F1
#
_cell.length_a   1.000
_cell.length_b   1.000
_cell.length_c   1.000
_cell.angle_alpha   90.00
_cell.angle_beta   90.00
_cell.angle_gamma   90.00
#
_symmetry.space_group_name_H-M   'P 1'
#
loop_
_entity.id
_entity.type
_entity.pdbx_description
1 polymer ?
#
loop_
_entity_poly.entity_id
_entity_poly.type
_entity_poly.pdbx_seq_one_letter_code
_entity_poly.pdbx_strand_id
1 'polypeptide(L)' 'MEMKEFGLHDIVEMKKGHPCGANAWKIIRMGADIRIKCEGCQHSVMLPRAEFNKKMKKVLVKAEAE' A
#
# COMPACT_ATOMS: atom_id res chain seq x y z
N MET A 1 0.97 -15.55 13.45
CA MET A 1 0.47 -14.43 12.63
C MET A 1 1.63 -13.90 11.85
N GLU A 2 1.74 -14.22 10.56
CA GLU A 2 2.80 -13.65 9.71
C GLU A 2 2.59 -12.14 9.63
N MET A 3 3.48 -11.39 10.27
CA MET A 3 3.57 -9.94 10.09
C MET A 3 4.02 -9.73 8.65
N LYS A 4 3.09 -9.35 7.77
CA LYS A 4 3.45 -8.87 6.43
C LYS A 4 4.34 -7.66 6.62
N GLU A 5 5.63 -7.81 6.33
CA GLU A 5 6.59 -6.73 6.38
C GLU A 5 6.39 -5.83 5.16
N PHE A 6 5.96 -4.59 5.41
CA PHE A 6 5.89 -3.53 4.42
C PHE A 6 6.53 -2.27 5.00
N GLY A 7 7.31 -1.58 4.17
CA GLY A 7 8.10 -0.40 4.48
C GLY A 7 7.64 0.86 3.76
N LEU A 8 8.16 2.02 4.20
CA LEU A 8 7.91 3.30 3.55
C LEU A 8 8.39 3.20 2.09
N HIS A 9 7.62 3.73 1.14
CA HIS A 9 7.84 3.64 -0.31
C HIS A 9 7.62 2.27 -0.96
N ASP A 10 7.23 1.24 -0.20
CA ASP A 10 6.85 -0.04 -0.79
C ASP A 10 5.64 0.10 -1.71
N ILE A 11 5.60 -0.72 -2.75
CA ILE A 11 4.46 -0.86 -3.64
C ILE A 11 3.72 -2.13 -3.24
N VAL A 12 2.47 -1.98 -2.82
CA VAL A 12 1.60 -3.06 -2.37
C VAL A 12 0.40 -3.23 -3.29
N GLU A 13 -0.12 -4.46 -3.34
CA GLU A 13 -1.37 -4.77 -4.03
C GLU A 13 -2.52 -4.87 -3.03
N MET A 14 -3.62 -4.17 -3.32
CA MET A 14 -4.86 -4.27 -2.55
C MET A 14 -5.72 -5.44 -3.03
N LYS A 15 -6.51 -6.03 -2.13
CA LYS A 15 -7.49 -7.08 -2.47
C LYS A 15 -8.64 -6.54 -3.34
N LYS A 16 -9.06 -5.29 -3.10
CA LYS A 16 -10.04 -4.61 -3.95
C LYS A 16 -9.32 -4.01 -5.14
N GLY A 17 -9.84 -4.29 -6.33
CA GLY A 17 -9.38 -3.66 -7.56
C GLY A 17 -9.58 -2.15 -7.52
N HIS A 18 -8.61 -1.39 -8.00
CA HIS A 18 -8.70 0.05 -8.16
C HIS A 18 -9.29 0.37 -9.55
N PRO A 19 -10.23 1.32 -9.67
CA PRO A 19 -10.94 1.62 -10.93
C PRO A 19 -10.05 2.04 -12.10
N CYS A 20 -8.79 2.46 -11.87
CA CYS A 20 -7.87 2.79 -12.98
C CYS A 20 -7.18 1.57 -13.61
N GLY A 21 -7.45 0.34 -13.14
CA GLY A 21 -6.80 -0.89 -13.63
C GLY A 21 -5.43 -1.16 -13.01
N ALA A 22 -4.73 -0.14 -12.52
CA ALA A 22 -3.50 -0.31 -11.74
C ALA A 22 -3.82 -0.62 -10.28
N ASN A 23 -3.56 -1.86 -9.85
CA ASN A 23 -3.74 -2.30 -8.45
C ASN A 23 -2.50 -2.08 -7.58
N ALA A 24 -1.53 -1.32 -8.07
CA ALA A 24 -0.29 -0.99 -7.40
C ALA A 24 -0.44 0.30 -6.57
N TRP A 25 -0.14 0.20 -5.28
CA TRP A 25 -0.23 1.29 -4.32
C TRP A 25 1.10 1.52 -3.63
N LYS A 26 1.69 2.69 -3.81
CA LYS A 26 2.91 3.11 -3.12
C LYS A 26 2.59 3.68 -1.76
N ILE A 27 3.29 3.21 -0.73
CA ILE A 27 3.14 3.74 0.63
C ILE A 27 3.94 5.04 0.74
N ILE A 28 3.26 6.17 0.91
CA ILE A 28 3.89 7.49 1.02
C ILE A 28 4.14 7.88 2.48
N ARG A 29 3.29 7.39 3.39
CA ARG A 29 3.38 7.71 4.82
C ARG A 29 3.03 6.51 5.66
N MET A 30 3.82 6.28 6.70
CA MET A 30 3.52 5.32 7.77
C MET A 30 3.38 6.02 9.12
N GLY A 31 2.39 5.59 9.89
CA GLY A 31 2.07 6.10 11.22
C GLY A 31 0.87 5.33 11.79
N ALA A 32 0.02 6.01 12.56
CA ALA A 32 -1.29 5.49 12.95
C ALA A 32 -2.18 5.27 11.71
N ASP A 33 -2.15 6.26 10.80
CA ASP A 33 -2.75 6.19 9.48
C ASP A 33 -1.68 6.02 8.40
N ILE A 34 -1.98 5.15 7.44
CA ILE A 34 -1.13 4.88 6.29
C ILE A 34 -1.70 5.66 5.10
N ARG A 35 -0.86 6.52 4.50
CA ARG A 35 -1.20 7.17 3.24
C ARG A 35 -0.59 6.38 2.10
N ILE A 36 -1.44 5.93 1.19
CA ILE A 36 -1.06 5.24 -0.02
C ILE A 36 -1.38 6.07 -1.25
N LYS A 37 -0.59 5.93 -2.30
CA LYS A 37 -0.79 6.58 -3.59
C LYS A 37 -0.86 5.51 -4.68
N CYS A 38 -1.87 5.55 -5.52
CA CYS A 38 -1.95 4.68 -6.66
C CYS A 38 -0.88 5.10 -7.69
N GLU A 39 -0.05 4.17 -8.16
CA GLU A 39 0.97 4.50 -9.15
C GLU A 39 0.38 4.80 -10.53
N GLY A 40 -0.79 4.25 -10.86
CA GLY A 40 -1.44 4.46 -12.17
C GLY A 40 -2.14 5.82 -12.32
N CYS A 41 -2.92 6.25 -11.32
CA CYS A 41 -3.69 7.51 -11.39
C CYS A 41 -3.21 8.59 -10.41
N GLN A 42 -2.14 8.33 -9.66
CA GLN A 42 -1.61 9.21 -8.60
C GLN A 42 -2.60 9.59 -7.50
N HIS A 43 -3.74 8.90 -7.38
CA HIS A 43 -4.73 9.13 -6.33
C HIS A 43 -4.19 8.71 -4.97
N SER A 44 -4.27 9.60 -3.99
CA SER A 44 -3.84 9.32 -2.62
C SER A 44 -5.01 9.04 -1.69
N VAL A 45 -4.92 7.95 -0.91
CA VAL A 45 -5.93 7.57 0.09
C VAL A 45 -5.25 7.45 1.44
N MET A 46 -5.93 7.93 2.49
CA MET A 46 -5.52 7.71 3.88
C MET A 46 -6.38 6.61 4.47
N LEU A 47 -5.75 5.60 5.05
CA LEU A 47 -6.41 4.44 5.66
C LEU A 47 -5.80 4.17 7.03
N PRO A 48 -6.61 3.80 8.03
CA PRO A 48 -6.09 3.31 9.30
C PRO A 48 -5.22 2.06 9.07
N ARG A 49 -4.14 1.92 9.84
CA ARG A 49 -3.24 0.75 9.73
C ARG A 49 -3.96 -0.60 9.82
N ALA A 50 -4.98 -0.71 10.67
CA ALA A 50 -5.76 -1.94 10.83
C ALA A 50 -6.57 -2.30 9.55
N GLU A 51 -7.18 -1.30 8.93
CA GLU A 51 -7.91 -1.44 7.67
C GLU A 51 -6.98 -1.79 6.52
N PHE A 52 -5.84 -1.10 6.43
CA PHE A 52 -4.81 -1.36 5.43
C PHE A 52 -4.33 -2.82 5.48
N ASN A 53 -3.98 -3.32 6.67
CA ASN A 53 -3.54 -4.71 6.84
C ASN A 53 -4.58 -5.75 6.39
N LYS A 54 -5.87 -5.50 6.65
CA LYS A 54 -6.97 -6.40 6.21
C LYS A 54 -7.15 -6.38 4.68
N LYS A 55 -7.03 -5.20 4.07
CA LYS A 55 -7.25 -4.93 2.64
C LYS A 55 -6.03 -5.24 1.79
N MET A 56 -4.83 -5.25 2.35
CA MET A 56 -3.58 -5.57 1.66
C MET A 56 -3.51 -7.06 1.31
N LYS A 57 -3.21 -7.35 0.04
CA LYS A 57 -3.07 -8.71 -0.46
C LYS A 57 -1.62 -9.19 -0.34
N LYS A 58 -0.68 -8.48 -0.99
CA LYS A 58 0.76 -8.78 -1.00
C LYS A 58 1.58 -7.51 -1.27
N VAL A 59 2.88 -7.54 -0.95
CA VAL A 59 3.84 -6.54 -1.43
C VAL A 59 4.25 -6.93 -2.86
N LEU A 60 4.25 -5.98 -3.79
CA LEU A 60 4.72 -6.17 -5.16
C LEU A 60 6.20 -5.82 -5.28
N VAL A 61 6.59 -4.67 -4.72
CA VAL A 61 7.96 -4.17 -4.75
C VAL A 61 8.28 -3.63 -3.35
N LYS A 62 9.35 -4.13 -2.74
CA LYS A 62 9.91 -3.53 -1.54
C LYS A 62 10.78 -2.34 -1.96
N ALA A 63 10.66 -1.23 -1.26
CA ALA A 63 11.64 -0.16 -1.33
C ALA A 63 12.88 -0.66 -0.62
N GLU A 64 13.75 -1.34 -1.37
CA GLU A 64 15.07 -1.70 -0.90
C GLU A 64 15.81 -0.39 -0.61
N ALA A 65 16.19 -0.22 0.66
CA ALA A 65 17.08 0.85 1.08
C ALA A 65 18.48 0.46 0.60
N GLU A 66 18.96 1.11 -0.46
CA GLU A 66 20.40 1.36 -0.58
C GLU A 66 20.86 2.31 0.52
#